data_AF-A0A8B6C5E9-F1
#
_entry.id   AF-A0A8B6C5E9-F1
#
_cell.length_a   1.000
_cell.length_b   1.000
_cell.length_c   1.000
_cell.angle_alpha   90.00
_cell.angle_beta   90.00
_cell.angle_gamma   90.00
#
_symmetry.space_group_name_H-M   'P 1'
#
loop_
_entity.id
_entity.type
_entity.pdbx_description
1 polymer ?
#
loop_
_entity_poly.entity_id
_entity_poly.type
_entity_poly.pdbx_seq_one_letter_code
_entity_poly.pdbx_strand_id
1 'polypeptide(L)'
;MTKTEYYNPERTMITDRHRTELAQNGFVVIENVLTEEECDERIGEYKTWLQQFRGPGEWPKSLNSLIRGYNAGNLEPTWKVRLAVKPVYEQIWKTPRLLSSIETVAIGRPPEEGEEEFAVEGKHWLHCDQGAEKFGLHAYQGGVYLEAAEEDDWTFYVLQKSHKFLDEFYASNKKVAEESARHNFFNISAKNLEWFKSRM
;
A
#
# COMPACT_ATOMS: atom_id res chain seq x y z
N MET A 1 -2.35 24.68 15.28
CA MET A 1 -2.03 23.27 15.54
C MET A 1 -0.54 23.12 15.70
N THR A 2 -0.07 22.87 16.92
CA THR A 2 1.35 22.72 17.25
C THR A 2 1.80 21.27 16.98
N LYS A 3 3.01 21.11 16.47
CA LYS A 3 3.63 19.85 15.99
C LYS A 3 3.65 18.67 16.98
N THR A 4 3.29 18.91 18.24
CA THR A 4 3.53 18.02 19.38
C THR A 4 2.37 17.08 19.69
N GLU A 5 1.15 17.32 19.21
CA GLU A 5 -0.03 16.53 19.62
C GLU A 5 -0.09 15.13 18.99
N TYR A 6 0.70 14.85 17.95
CA TYR A 6 0.70 13.53 17.27
C TYR A 6 1.98 12.71 17.49
N TYR A 7 2.99 13.28 18.15
CA TYR A 7 4.24 12.57 18.42
C TYR A 7 4.11 11.80 19.73
N ASN A 8 3.75 10.51 19.61
CA ASN A 8 3.79 9.57 20.72
C ASN A 8 5.13 8.82 20.70
N PRO A 9 6.06 9.06 21.65
CA PRO A 9 7.35 8.38 21.70
C PRO A 9 7.25 6.88 22.05
N GLU A 10 6.09 6.40 22.51
CA GLU A 10 5.84 4.97 22.79
C GLU A 10 5.26 4.21 21.60
N ARG A 11 5.03 4.87 20.46
CA ARG A 11 4.50 4.22 19.26
C ARG A 11 5.52 3.24 18.67
N THR A 12 5.06 2.10 18.17
CA THR A 12 5.94 1.02 17.68
C THR A 12 7.01 1.52 16.71
N MET A 13 8.26 1.20 17.02
CA MET A 13 9.44 1.66 16.31
C MET A 13 10.02 0.58 15.41
N ILE A 14 10.80 0.99 14.40
CA ILE A 14 11.51 0.05 13.54
C ILE A 14 12.70 -0.54 14.29
N THR A 15 12.77 -1.87 14.32
CA THR A 15 13.85 -2.64 14.94
C THR A 15 14.87 -3.09 13.89
N ASP A 16 16.00 -3.64 14.33
CA ASP A 16 16.98 -4.25 13.42
C ASP A 16 16.40 -5.47 12.68
N ARG A 17 15.46 -6.19 13.32
CA ARG A 17 14.68 -7.26 12.66
C ARG A 17 13.91 -6.68 11.47
N HIS A 18 13.15 -5.61 11.68
CA HIS A 18 12.38 -4.97 10.61
C HIS A 18 13.27 -4.50 9.45
N ARG A 19 14.44 -3.94 9.75
CA ARG A 19 15.41 -3.51 8.72
C ARG A 19 15.97 -4.70 7.93
N THR A 20 16.27 -5.79 8.62
CA THR A 20 16.78 -7.03 8.02
C THR A 20 15.74 -7.64 7.09
N GLU A 21 14.49 -7.76 7.55
CA GLU A 21 13.38 -8.26 6.75
C GLU A 21 13.14 -7.39 5.52
N LEU A 22 13.07 -6.07 5.68
CA LEU A 22 12.86 -5.15 4.56
C LEU A 22 13.97 -5.28 3.50
N ALA A 23 15.24 -5.39 3.91
CA ALA A 23 16.35 -5.57 2.99
C ALA A 23 16.32 -6.95 2.30
N GLN A 24 15.98 -8.01 3.03
CA GLN A 24 15.99 -9.37 2.53
C GLN A 24 14.79 -9.68 1.64
N ASN A 25 13.60 -9.29 2.08
CA ASN A 25 12.30 -9.68 1.53
C ASN A 25 11.70 -8.63 0.60
N GLY A 26 12.10 -7.37 0.72
CA GLY A 26 11.55 -6.25 -0.05
C GLY A 26 10.29 -5.65 0.56
N PHE A 27 9.80 -6.22 1.67
CA PHE A 27 8.71 -5.71 2.47
C PHE A 27 8.93 -6.06 3.95
N VAL A 28 8.17 -5.40 4.83
CA VAL A 28 8.12 -5.69 6.26
C VAL A 28 6.74 -5.34 6.80
N VAL A 29 6.26 -6.12 7.77
CA VAL A 29 5.05 -5.81 8.53
C VAL A 29 5.46 -5.18 9.85
N ILE A 30 4.83 -4.06 10.19
CA ILE A 30 5.07 -3.35 11.44
C ILE A 30 3.75 -3.37 12.20
N GLU A 31 3.74 -4.15 13.27
CA GLU A 31 2.56 -4.35 14.10
C GLU A 31 2.33 -3.14 15.01
N ASN A 32 1.09 -2.97 15.47
CA ASN A 32 0.74 -2.00 16.53
C ASN A 32 1.22 -0.56 16.24
N VAL A 33 1.14 -0.12 14.98
CA VAL A 33 1.40 1.29 14.63
C VAL A 33 0.22 2.18 15.05
N LEU A 34 -0.98 1.60 15.06
CA LEU A 34 -2.19 2.16 15.67
C LEU A 34 -2.66 1.22 16.79
N THR A 35 -3.32 1.76 17.81
CA THR A 35 -4.05 0.93 18.78
C THR A 35 -5.38 0.44 18.18
N GLU A 36 -5.98 -0.58 18.79
CA GLU A 36 -7.30 -1.08 18.38
C GLU A 36 -8.35 0.03 18.48
N GLU A 37 -8.32 0.85 19.52
CA GLU A 37 -9.24 1.99 19.68
C GLU A 37 -9.01 3.07 18.61
N GLU A 38 -7.76 3.35 18.24
CA GLU A 38 -7.46 4.26 17.14
C GLU A 38 -8.04 3.72 15.83
N CYS A 39 -7.85 2.43 15.55
CA CYS A 39 -8.40 1.75 14.38
C CYS A 39 -9.93 1.83 14.34
N ASP A 40 -10.62 1.48 15.42
CA ASP A 40 -12.08 1.54 15.53
C ASP A 40 -12.63 2.95 15.31
N GLU A 41 -11.96 3.96 15.86
CA GLU A 41 -12.32 5.36 15.66
C GLU A 41 -12.16 5.75 14.17
N ARG A 42 -11.08 5.30 13.51
CA ARG A 42 -10.88 5.54 12.06
C ARG A 42 -11.93 4.86 11.21
N ILE A 43 -12.24 3.60 11.52
CA ILE A 43 -13.28 2.83 10.84
C ILE A 43 -14.64 3.54 11.00
N GLY A 44 -14.97 4.02 12.20
CA GLY A 44 -16.18 4.79 12.47
C GLY A 44 -16.30 6.03 11.59
N GLU A 45 -15.24 6.82 11.48
CA GLU A 45 -15.23 8.01 10.61
C GLU A 45 -15.38 7.68 9.12
N TYR A 46 -14.72 6.62 8.62
CA TYR A 46 -14.93 6.15 7.25
C TYR A 46 -16.36 5.64 7.03
N LYS A 47 -16.94 4.93 7.99
CA LYS A 47 -18.36 4.49 7.94
C LYS A 47 -19.31 5.69 7.89
N THR A 48 -19.08 6.73 8.70
CA THR A 48 -19.85 7.99 8.65
C THR A 48 -19.67 8.69 7.31
N TRP A 49 -18.47 8.70 6.73
CA TRP A 49 -18.27 9.24 5.38
C TRP A 49 -19.02 8.44 4.31
N LEU A 50 -18.97 7.11 4.36
CA LEU A 50 -19.71 6.23 3.45
C LEU A 50 -21.23 6.40 3.57
N GLN A 51 -21.74 6.76 4.75
CA GLN A 51 -23.17 7.05 4.94
C GLN A 51 -23.67 8.22 4.09
N GLN A 52 -22.80 9.12 3.64
CA GLN A 52 -23.17 10.25 2.78
C GLN A 52 -23.55 9.81 1.36
N PHE A 53 -23.14 8.61 0.95
CA PHE A 53 -23.52 8.01 -0.32
C PHE A 53 -24.83 7.21 -0.22
N ARG A 54 -25.46 7.16 0.97
CA ARG A 54 -26.65 6.32 1.19
C ARG A 54 -27.95 6.94 0.62
N GLY A 55 -28.25 6.54 -0.62
CA GLY A 55 -29.58 6.19 -1.14
C GLY A 55 -29.57 4.74 -1.66
N PRO A 56 -30.67 4.17 -2.19
CA PRO A 56 -30.64 2.82 -2.79
C PRO A 56 -29.63 2.75 -3.95
N GLY A 57 -28.53 2.00 -3.77
CA GLY A 57 -27.58 1.66 -4.83
C GLY A 57 -26.33 2.53 -4.98
N GLU A 58 -26.04 3.48 -4.08
CA GLU A 58 -24.90 4.40 -4.27
C GLU A 58 -23.75 4.11 -3.29
N TRP A 59 -22.81 3.26 -3.71
CA TRP A 59 -21.47 3.17 -3.13
C TRP A 59 -20.53 4.08 -3.92
N PRO A 60 -19.53 4.72 -3.30
CA PRO A 60 -18.57 5.51 -4.05
C PRO A 60 -17.87 4.62 -5.08
N LYS A 61 -17.75 5.08 -6.33
CA LYS A 61 -17.09 4.30 -7.38
C LYS A 61 -15.72 3.79 -6.92
N SER A 62 -15.59 2.47 -6.84
CA SER A 62 -14.38 1.76 -6.44
C SER A 62 -13.95 0.77 -7.53
N LEU A 63 -12.66 0.40 -7.51
CA LEU A 63 -12.08 -0.63 -8.36
C LEU A 63 -10.99 -1.34 -7.56
N ASN A 64 -11.08 -2.66 -7.42
CA ASN A 64 -10.20 -3.45 -6.54
C ASN A 64 -10.18 -2.85 -5.12
N SER A 65 -11.38 -2.51 -4.60
CA SER A 65 -11.61 -1.84 -3.32
C SER A 65 -11.03 -0.42 -3.19
N LEU A 66 -10.29 0.09 -4.17
CA LEU A 66 -9.73 1.44 -4.14
C LEU A 66 -10.76 2.49 -4.53
N ILE A 67 -11.04 3.44 -3.64
CA ILE A 67 -11.92 4.57 -3.92
C ILE A 67 -11.08 5.76 -4.34
N ARG A 68 -10.73 5.90 -5.62
CA ARG A 68 -9.81 6.97 -6.10
C ARG A 68 -10.45 8.37 -6.19
N GLY A 69 -11.77 8.46 -6.03
CA GLY A 69 -12.54 9.70 -6.13
C GLY A 69 -12.59 10.52 -4.84
N TYR A 70 -13.37 11.60 -4.86
CA TYR A 70 -13.81 12.36 -3.68
C TYR A 70 -12.69 12.92 -2.80
N ASN A 71 -11.48 13.00 -3.34
CA ASN A 71 -10.28 13.37 -2.58
C ASN A 71 -10.08 12.49 -1.33
N ALA A 72 -10.43 11.19 -1.42
CA ALA A 72 -10.48 10.28 -0.27
C ALA A 72 -9.12 10.16 0.47
N GLY A 73 -8.01 10.32 -0.26
CA GLY A 73 -6.65 10.42 0.29
C GLY A 73 -6.39 11.59 1.24
N ASN A 74 -7.28 12.59 1.22
CA ASN A 74 -7.22 13.81 2.03
C ASN A 74 -8.36 13.92 3.05
N LEU A 75 -9.14 12.86 3.26
CA LEU A 75 -10.08 12.81 4.38
C LEU A 75 -9.33 12.95 5.70
N GLU A 76 -9.97 13.57 6.68
CA GLU A 76 -9.44 13.69 8.04
C GLU A 76 -8.95 12.36 8.65
N PRO A 77 -9.72 11.25 8.62
CA PRO A 77 -9.23 9.95 9.10
C PRO A 77 -7.95 9.51 8.40
N THR A 78 -7.83 9.75 7.09
CA THR A 78 -6.64 9.40 6.30
C THR A 78 -5.42 10.22 6.73
N TRP A 79 -5.61 11.50 7.07
CA TRP A 79 -4.54 12.35 7.60
C TRP A 79 -4.11 11.93 9.01
N LYS A 80 -5.05 11.56 9.88
CA LYS A 80 -4.74 11.03 11.22
C LYS A 80 -3.85 9.79 11.12
N VAL A 81 -4.23 8.82 10.27
CA VAL A 81 -3.43 7.62 9.99
C VAL A 81 -2.05 7.98 9.42
N ARG A 82 -2.00 8.87 8.42
CA ARG A 82 -0.73 9.28 7.80
C ARG A 82 0.25 9.92 8.79
N LEU A 83 -0.26 10.80 9.65
CA LEU A 83 0.56 11.44 10.69
C LEU A 83 1.01 10.43 11.75
N ALA A 84 0.14 9.48 12.10
CA ALA A 84 0.46 8.41 13.03
C ALA A 84 1.62 7.52 12.55
N VAL A 85 1.65 7.17 11.27
CA VAL A 85 2.69 6.29 10.70
C VAL A 85 3.95 7.04 10.27
N LYS A 86 3.92 8.37 10.19
CA LYS A 86 5.07 9.18 9.75
C LYS A 86 6.38 8.85 10.50
N PRO A 87 6.41 8.70 11.83
CA PRO A 87 7.65 8.37 12.56
C PRO A 87 8.31 7.07 12.13
N VAL A 88 7.53 6.10 11.64
CA VAL A 88 8.05 4.83 11.09
C VAL A 88 8.90 5.13 9.86
N TYR A 89 8.37 5.89 8.90
CA TYR A 89 9.09 6.27 7.69
C TYR A 89 10.30 7.17 7.98
N GLU A 90 10.23 8.03 9.00
CA GLU A 90 11.38 8.88 9.38
C GLU A 90 12.56 8.02 9.82
N GLN A 91 12.30 6.90 10.50
CA GLN A 91 13.31 5.94 10.92
C GLN A 91 13.83 5.07 9.77
N ILE A 92 12.98 4.71 8.80
CA ILE A 92 13.41 4.02 7.58
C ILE A 92 14.42 4.89 6.84
N TRP A 93 14.02 6.12 6.54
CA TRP A 93 14.79 7.07 5.72
C TRP A 93 15.86 7.85 6.49
N LYS A 94 15.91 7.70 7.82
CA LYS A 94 16.83 8.41 8.72
C LYS A 94 16.74 9.94 8.57
N THR A 95 15.53 10.46 8.33
CA THR A 95 15.29 11.90 8.17
C THR A 95 13.84 12.25 8.50
N PRO A 96 13.58 13.35 9.22
CA PRO A 96 12.22 13.85 9.44
C PRO A 96 11.66 14.66 8.26
N ARG A 97 12.52 14.96 7.26
CA ARG A 97 12.19 15.74 6.06
C ARG A 97 11.66 14.81 4.97
N LEU A 98 10.44 14.30 5.19
CA LEU A 98 9.75 13.44 4.24
C LEU A 98 8.74 14.24 3.43
N LEU A 99 8.63 13.89 2.15
CA LEU A 99 7.50 14.28 1.32
C LEU A 99 6.46 13.15 1.38
N SER A 100 5.20 13.50 1.59
CA SER A 100 4.11 12.54 1.52
C SER A 100 3.53 12.52 0.11
N SER A 101 3.58 11.36 -0.55
CA SER A 101 2.70 11.10 -1.68
C SER A 101 1.30 10.83 -1.15
N ILE A 102 0.29 11.46 -1.75
CA ILE A 102 -1.10 11.28 -1.35
C ILE A 102 -1.71 10.23 -2.26
N GLU A 103 -1.88 9.04 -1.70
CA GLU A 103 -2.67 7.96 -2.29
C GLU A 103 -4.09 7.95 -1.74
N THR A 104 -4.90 7.03 -2.25
CA THR A 104 -6.28 6.86 -1.82
C THR A 104 -6.48 5.83 -0.69
N VAL A 105 -7.73 5.60 -0.31
CA VAL A 105 -8.16 4.56 0.64
C VAL A 105 -8.68 3.32 -0.09
N ALA A 106 -8.44 2.14 0.48
CA ALA A 106 -9.06 0.90 0.09
C ALA A 106 -10.16 0.57 1.11
N ILE A 107 -11.40 0.42 0.64
CA ILE A 107 -12.53 -0.04 1.45
C ILE A 107 -13.27 -1.09 0.61
N GLY A 108 -13.22 -2.35 1.07
CA GLY A 108 -13.93 -3.45 0.41
C GLY A 108 -15.43 -3.34 0.64
N ARG A 109 -16.21 -3.66 -0.40
CA ARG A 109 -17.65 -3.95 -0.23
C ARG A 109 -17.81 -5.36 0.32
N PRO A 110 -18.89 -5.66 1.04
CA PRO A 110 -19.21 -7.03 1.36
C PRO A 110 -19.32 -7.86 0.06
N PRO A 111 -18.59 -8.98 -0.09
CA PRO A 111 -18.58 -9.77 -1.32
C PRO A 111 -19.97 -10.25 -1.77
N GLU A 112 -20.89 -10.43 -0.83
CA GLU A 112 -22.28 -10.79 -1.08
C GLU A 112 -23.07 -9.73 -1.86
N GLU A 113 -22.60 -8.48 -1.93
CA GLU A 113 -23.19 -7.45 -2.80
C GLU A 113 -22.80 -7.64 -4.29
N GLY A 114 -21.79 -8.47 -4.58
CA GLY A 114 -21.48 -8.94 -5.93
C GLY A 114 -20.96 -7.90 -6.94
N GLU A 115 -20.60 -6.70 -6.49
CA GLU A 115 -20.26 -5.57 -7.38
C GLU A 115 -18.77 -5.49 -7.76
N GLU A 116 -17.89 -6.15 -7.00
CA GLU A 116 -16.48 -6.26 -7.33
C GLU A 116 -16.06 -7.73 -7.44
N GLU A 117 -15.10 -8.01 -8.33
CA GLU A 117 -14.48 -9.33 -8.41
C GLU A 117 -13.56 -9.54 -7.20
N PHE A 118 -13.96 -10.40 -6.28
CA PHE A 118 -13.11 -10.90 -5.19
C PHE A 118 -12.39 -12.16 -5.70
N ALA A 119 -11.06 -12.12 -5.76
CA ALA A 119 -10.16 -13.23 -6.11
C ALA A 119 -10.59 -14.17 -7.26
N VAL A 120 -10.00 -13.97 -8.45
CA VAL A 120 -10.15 -14.92 -9.56
C VAL A 120 -8.87 -15.74 -9.69
N GLU A 121 -8.99 -17.07 -9.67
CA GLU A 121 -7.85 -17.97 -9.82
C GLU A 121 -7.04 -17.65 -11.09
N GLY A 122 -5.71 -17.56 -10.95
CA GLY A 122 -4.80 -17.23 -12.04
C GLY A 122 -4.79 -15.75 -12.46
N LYS A 123 -5.68 -14.91 -11.92
CA LYS A 123 -5.67 -13.46 -12.13
C LYS A 123 -4.93 -12.79 -10.96
N HIS A 124 -3.98 -11.93 -11.27
CA HIS A 124 -3.31 -11.10 -10.29
C HIS A 124 -3.14 -9.68 -10.80
N TRP A 125 -3.00 -8.75 -9.86
CA TRP A 125 -2.65 -7.37 -10.17
C TRP A 125 -1.23 -7.03 -9.69
N LEU A 126 -0.30 -7.99 -9.72
CA LEU A 126 1.12 -7.72 -9.45
C LEU A 126 1.67 -6.67 -10.45
N HIS A 127 2.26 -5.62 -9.91
CA HIS A 127 2.88 -4.55 -10.67
C HIS A 127 4.06 -3.94 -9.89
N CYS A 128 4.81 -3.08 -10.55
CA CYS A 128 5.83 -2.23 -9.93
C CYS A 128 5.52 -0.76 -10.27
N ASP A 129 5.37 0.09 -9.26
CA ASP A 129 5.12 1.52 -9.42
C ASP A 129 6.39 2.37 -9.53
N GLN A 130 7.56 1.71 -9.50
CA GLN A 130 8.81 2.39 -9.81
C GLN A 130 9.15 2.16 -11.28
N GLY A 131 9.12 3.26 -12.04
CA GLY A 131 9.53 3.26 -13.45
C GLY A 131 10.98 2.83 -13.64
N ALA A 132 11.26 2.17 -14.77
CA ALA A 132 12.58 1.58 -15.07
C ALA A 132 13.76 2.57 -15.12
N GLU A 133 13.51 3.87 -15.27
CA GLU A 133 14.56 4.90 -15.24
C GLU A 133 15.09 5.19 -13.83
N LYS A 134 14.37 4.76 -12.79
CA LYS A 134 14.75 4.94 -11.38
C LYS A 134 15.51 3.72 -10.91
N PHE A 135 16.84 3.80 -10.92
CA PHE A 135 17.73 2.75 -10.46
C PHE A 135 17.82 2.70 -8.92
N GLY A 136 17.75 1.50 -8.34
CA GLY A 136 17.80 1.31 -6.89
C GLY A 136 16.51 1.73 -6.16
N LEU A 137 16.59 2.02 -4.86
CA LEU A 137 15.42 2.35 -4.04
C LEU A 137 15.11 3.85 -4.03
N HIS A 138 13.93 4.26 -4.53
CA HIS A 138 13.49 5.67 -4.50
C HIS A 138 12.32 5.93 -3.56
N ALA A 139 11.47 4.93 -3.31
CA ALA A 139 10.30 5.07 -2.46
C ALA A 139 9.95 3.75 -1.79
N TYR A 140 9.35 3.85 -0.61
CA TYR A 140 8.58 2.76 -0.01
C TYR A 140 7.11 3.12 -0.10
N GLN A 141 6.30 2.16 -0.55
CA GLN A 141 4.86 2.20 -0.35
C GLN A 141 4.51 1.50 0.96
N GLY A 142 3.33 1.80 1.48
CA GLY A 142 2.75 1.05 2.57
C GLY A 142 1.24 1.26 2.64
N GLY A 143 0.55 0.22 3.06
CA GLY A 143 -0.85 0.27 3.50
C GLY A 143 -0.91 0.17 5.02
N VAL A 144 -1.91 0.82 5.61
CA VAL A 144 -2.23 0.66 7.04
C VAL A 144 -3.55 -0.08 7.11
N TYR A 145 -3.52 -1.25 7.72
CA TYR A 145 -4.70 -2.06 7.94
C TYR A 145 -5.40 -1.54 9.19
N LEU A 146 -6.67 -1.18 9.05
CA LEU A 146 -7.51 -0.77 10.18
C LEU A 146 -8.31 -1.93 10.74
N GLU A 147 -8.56 -2.95 9.91
CA GLU A 147 -9.22 -4.19 10.29
C GLU A 147 -8.19 -5.33 10.26
N ALA A 148 -8.47 -6.39 11.01
CA ALA A 148 -7.72 -7.64 10.89
C ALA A 148 -7.85 -8.18 9.46
N ALA A 149 -6.82 -8.92 9.03
CA ALA A 149 -6.77 -9.53 7.72
C ALA A 149 -6.22 -10.95 7.85
N GLU A 150 -7.03 -11.92 7.45
CA GLU A 150 -6.72 -13.34 7.47
C GLU A 150 -6.18 -13.82 6.11
N GLU A 151 -5.70 -15.06 6.03
CA GLU A 151 -5.11 -15.61 4.80
C GLU A 151 -6.10 -15.76 3.65
N ASP A 152 -7.39 -15.94 3.95
CA ASP A 152 -8.48 -16.06 2.99
C ASP A 152 -9.15 -14.72 2.64
N ASP A 153 -8.72 -13.63 3.29
CA ASP A 153 -9.15 -12.28 2.91
C ASP A 153 -8.47 -11.81 1.62
N TRP A 154 -9.08 -10.79 0.99
CA TRP A 154 -8.49 -10.11 -0.17
C TRP A 154 -7.38 -9.14 0.25
N THR A 155 -6.24 -9.72 0.63
CA THR A 155 -5.10 -9.01 1.23
C THR A 155 -4.04 -8.60 0.22
N PHE A 156 -3.03 -7.88 0.70
CA PHE A 156 -1.90 -7.44 -0.11
C PHE A 156 -0.96 -8.61 -0.46
N TYR A 157 -0.82 -8.87 -1.77
CA TYR A 157 0.12 -9.85 -2.30
C TYR A 157 1.41 -9.18 -2.78
N VAL A 158 2.55 -9.74 -2.39
CA VAL A 158 3.87 -9.28 -2.82
C VAL A 158 4.74 -10.46 -3.26
N LEU A 159 5.53 -10.24 -4.30
CA LEU A 159 6.54 -11.19 -4.74
C LEU A 159 7.81 -10.99 -3.91
N GLN A 160 7.95 -11.74 -2.81
CA GLN A 160 9.08 -11.65 -1.89
C GLN A 160 10.43 -11.76 -2.64
N LYS A 161 11.40 -10.90 -2.30
CA LYS A 161 12.75 -10.78 -2.91
C LYS A 161 12.78 -10.23 -4.34
N SER A 162 11.65 -9.98 -5.00
CA SER A 162 11.61 -9.51 -6.39
C SER A 162 12.34 -8.18 -6.61
N HIS A 163 12.39 -7.32 -5.58
CA HIS A 163 13.09 -6.03 -5.61
C HIS A 163 14.59 -6.15 -5.93
N LYS A 164 15.22 -7.30 -5.65
CA LYS A 164 16.64 -7.54 -5.94
C LYS A 164 16.94 -7.76 -7.42
N PHE A 165 15.90 -8.05 -8.21
CA PHE A 165 16.04 -8.45 -9.62
C PHE A 165 15.43 -7.43 -10.58
N LEU A 166 14.84 -6.33 -10.10
CA LEU A 166 14.18 -5.33 -10.95
C LEU A 166 15.14 -4.69 -11.95
N ASP A 167 16.36 -4.34 -11.52
CA ASP A 167 17.35 -3.71 -12.41
C ASP A 167 17.81 -4.69 -13.51
N GLU A 168 18.09 -5.95 -13.16
CA GLU A 168 18.41 -7.01 -14.14
C GLU A 168 17.24 -7.26 -15.08
N PHE A 169 16.02 -7.28 -14.55
CA PHE A 169 14.81 -7.49 -15.32
C PHE A 169 14.63 -6.42 -16.39
N TYR A 170 14.74 -5.14 -16.03
CA TYR A 170 14.64 -4.04 -16.99
C TYR A 170 15.80 -4.03 -17.99
N ALA A 171 17.03 -4.31 -17.55
CA ALA A 171 18.19 -4.40 -18.44
C ALA A 171 18.05 -5.51 -19.50
N SER A 172 17.45 -6.64 -19.12
CA SER A 172 17.22 -7.78 -20.01
C SER A 172 15.92 -7.69 -20.84
N ASN A 173 15.01 -6.76 -20.50
CA ASN A 173 13.71 -6.61 -21.17
C ASN A 173 13.46 -5.16 -21.61
N LYS A 174 14.20 -4.70 -22.63
CA LYS A 174 14.15 -3.29 -23.11
C LYS A 174 12.75 -2.75 -23.39
N LYS A 175 11.90 -3.51 -24.09
CA LYS A 175 10.51 -3.07 -24.38
C LYS A 175 9.71 -2.82 -23.10
N VAL A 176 9.87 -3.70 -22.11
CA VAL A 176 9.21 -3.56 -20.80
C VAL A 176 9.77 -2.35 -20.06
N ALA A 177 11.08 -2.14 -20.11
CA ALA A 177 11.71 -0.96 -19.51
C ALA A 177 11.20 0.35 -20.13
N GLU A 178 11.08 0.42 -21.45
CA GLU A 178 10.54 1.59 -22.17
C GLU A 178 9.07 1.88 -21.79
N GLU A 179 8.22 0.84 -21.72
CA GLU A 179 6.82 0.97 -21.30
C GLU A 179 6.71 1.41 -19.83
N SER A 180 7.54 0.82 -18.96
CA SER A 180 7.63 1.17 -17.54
C SER A 180 8.07 2.62 -17.32
N ALA A 181 9.09 3.06 -18.06
CA ALA A 181 9.60 4.44 -18.00
C ALA A 181 8.53 5.46 -18.38
N ARG A 182 7.77 5.19 -19.46
CA ARG A 182 6.71 6.09 -19.93
C ARG A 182 5.60 6.29 -18.90
N HIS A 183 5.24 5.23 -18.17
CA HIS A 183 4.09 5.25 -17.26
C HIS A 183 4.47 5.38 -15.79
N ASN A 184 5.76 5.31 -15.45
CA ASN A 184 6.24 5.08 -14.08
C ASN A 184 5.53 3.90 -13.40
N PHE A 185 5.18 2.89 -14.20
CA PHE A 185 4.33 1.79 -13.76
C PHE A 185 4.48 0.61 -14.71
N PHE A 186 4.53 -0.60 -14.17
CA PHE A 186 4.64 -1.82 -14.96
C PHE A 186 3.81 -2.96 -14.37
N ASN A 187 2.80 -3.43 -15.13
CA ASN A 187 2.08 -4.66 -14.80
C ASN A 187 2.94 -5.89 -15.10
N ILE A 188 3.09 -6.77 -14.13
CA ILE A 188 3.78 -8.05 -14.30
C ILE A 188 2.83 -8.98 -15.06
N SER A 189 3.25 -9.48 -16.23
CA SER A 189 2.51 -10.52 -16.96
C SER A 189 2.84 -11.91 -16.40
N ALA A 190 2.03 -12.93 -16.71
CA ALA A 190 2.33 -14.31 -16.33
C ALA A 190 3.75 -14.76 -16.78
N LYS A 191 4.16 -14.41 -18.00
CA LYS A 191 5.52 -14.70 -18.50
C LYS A 191 6.60 -14.01 -17.66
N ASN A 192 6.37 -12.76 -17.27
CA ASN A 192 7.34 -12.00 -16.48
C ASN A 192 7.38 -12.48 -15.03
N LEU A 193 6.24 -12.92 -14.49
CA LEU A 193 6.17 -13.55 -13.18
C LEU A 193 7.04 -14.82 -13.13
N GLU A 194 6.96 -15.68 -14.14
CA GLU A 194 7.80 -16.87 -14.23
C GLU A 194 9.30 -16.52 -14.35
N TRP A 195 9.65 -15.42 -15.03
CA TRP A 195 11.02 -14.92 -15.05
C TRP A 195 11.52 -14.58 -13.64
N PHE A 196 10.72 -13.88 -12.83
CA PHE A 196 11.10 -13.58 -11.45
C PHE A 196 11.20 -14.85 -10.62
N LYS A 197 10.22 -15.75 -10.70
CA LYS A 197 10.23 -17.04 -9.98
C LYS A 197 11.47 -17.88 -10.28
N SER A 198 11.98 -17.85 -11.52
CA SER A 198 13.19 -18.60 -11.90
C SER A 198 14.50 -18.11 -11.24
N ARG A 199 14.49 -16.96 -10.55
CA ARG A 199 15.69 -16.32 -9.97
C ARG A 199 15.67 -16.20 -8.45
N MET A 200 14.53 -16.47 -7.82
CA MET A 200 14.30 -16.31 -6.38
C MET A 200 14.45 -17.63 -5.63
#